data_AF-A0AA39WE23-F1
#
_entry.id   AF-A0AA39WE23-F1
#
_cell.length_a   1.000
_cell.length_b   1.000
_cell.length_c   1.000
_cell.angle_alpha   90.00
_cell.angle_beta   90.00
_cell.angle_gamma   90.00
#
_symmetry.space_group_name_H-M   'P 1'
#
loop_
_entity.id
_entity.type
_entity.pdbx_description
1 polymer ?
#
loop_
_entity_poly.entity_id
_entity_poly.type
_entity_poly.pdbx_seq_one_letter_code
_entity_poly.pdbx_strand_id
1 'polypeptide(L)'
;MLPPVEDAVLQHNPDFAALYKTLTTALLNPDGSTKHDPTSKERNAVREELKKHRLEAAKRHFLVQAISSVDPTPQETKPAPSLTRRAKTQLQPPRNQVSDLPTPLLDLLILLPPFLSHPPPTLTPSSTALLLNSPPFSDFPSLLPQLSTLLSTNFHSFAVHLARVANPATNPSFVHRTIPSLPDYLTTLTASISNRQDSLTRSRLAAATSLSNLLHYHAQALALLLRSLEAKHGPIARSLEFRATEVALTAQRQEIEAQTALWTVRRETYSPEVVRALGNYVDHLRDAKARLGEAVRTLKGELEGYGVGGDREGRMREMARVKREMGKQVEEVREDMERLGRA
;
A
#
# COMPACT_ATOMS: atom_id res chain seq x y z
N MET A 1 -0.40 9.59 -31.63
CA MET A 1 -1.12 10.79 -31.18
C MET A 1 -1.71 11.48 -32.39
N LEU A 2 -3.05 11.53 -32.49
CA LEU A 2 -3.71 12.35 -33.51
C LEU A 2 -3.54 13.83 -33.12
N PRO A 3 -3.13 14.71 -34.06
CA PRO A 3 -2.99 16.14 -33.76
C PRO A 3 -4.36 16.73 -33.40
N PRO A 4 -4.42 17.68 -32.44
CA PRO A 4 -5.67 18.32 -32.07
C PRO A 4 -6.25 19.06 -33.29
N VAL A 5 -7.48 18.74 -33.65
CA VAL A 5 -8.21 19.40 -34.73
C VAL A 5 -8.94 20.62 -34.15
N GLU A 6 -8.87 21.75 -34.86
CA GLU A 6 -9.55 22.98 -34.46
C GLU A 6 -11.08 22.82 -34.47
N ASP A 7 -11.74 23.32 -33.42
CA ASP A 7 -13.19 23.18 -33.23
C ASP A 7 -14.01 23.80 -34.38
N ALA A 8 -13.46 24.80 -35.08
CA ALA A 8 -14.09 25.41 -36.26
C ALA A 8 -14.24 24.41 -37.43
N VAL A 9 -13.27 23.51 -37.62
CA VAL A 9 -13.28 22.49 -38.67
C VAL A 9 -14.28 21.38 -38.34
N LEU A 10 -14.42 21.04 -37.06
CA LEU A 10 -15.41 20.06 -36.58
C LEU A 10 -16.85 20.59 -36.67
N GLN A 11 -17.05 21.90 -36.59
CA GLN A 11 -18.36 22.53 -36.75
C GLN A 11 -18.78 22.68 -38.23
N HIS A 12 -17.82 22.94 -39.13
CA HIS A 12 -18.10 23.11 -40.55
C HIS A 12 -18.35 21.76 -41.29
N ASN A 13 -17.92 20.63 -40.72
CA ASN A 13 -18.09 19.31 -41.33
C ASN A 13 -18.57 18.26 -40.30
N PRO A 14 -19.90 18.08 -40.14
CA PRO A 14 -20.45 17.22 -39.09
C PRO A 14 -20.14 15.74 -39.29
N ASP A 15 -20.00 15.28 -40.54
CA ASP A 15 -19.65 13.89 -40.86
C ASP A 15 -18.20 13.57 -40.43
N PHE A 16 -17.29 14.52 -40.67
CA PHE A 16 -15.92 14.42 -40.17
C PHE A 16 -15.86 14.44 -38.64
N ALA A 17 -16.71 15.23 -37.98
CA ALA A 17 -16.78 15.25 -36.52
C ALA A 17 -17.27 13.92 -35.93
N ALA A 18 -18.24 13.26 -36.58
CA ALA A 18 -18.68 11.92 -36.19
C ALA A 18 -17.58 10.87 -36.36
N LEU A 19 -16.83 10.94 -37.48
CA LEU A 19 -15.71 10.05 -37.75
C LEU A 19 -14.55 10.27 -36.77
N TYR A 20 -14.19 11.52 -36.50
CA TYR A 20 -13.14 11.86 -35.54
C TYR A 20 -13.51 11.41 -34.12
N LYS A 21 -14.78 11.60 -33.70
CA LYS A 21 -15.28 11.08 -32.43
C LYS A 21 -15.23 9.55 -32.36
N THR A 22 -15.66 8.85 -33.40
CA THR A 22 -15.66 7.37 -33.40
C THR A 22 -14.23 6.80 -33.40
N LEU A 23 -13.30 7.41 -34.14
CA LEU A 23 -11.88 7.01 -34.13
C LEU A 23 -11.22 7.24 -32.76
N THR A 24 -11.44 8.40 -32.15
CA THR A 24 -10.82 8.77 -30.86
C THR A 24 -11.45 8.05 -29.66
N THR A 25 -12.75 7.74 -29.71
CA THR A 25 -13.45 7.11 -28.59
C THR A 25 -13.49 5.59 -28.67
N ALA A 26 -13.82 5.01 -29.83
CA ALA A 26 -14.09 3.58 -29.96
C ALA A 26 -12.87 2.77 -30.43
N LEU A 27 -12.06 3.34 -31.35
CA LEU A 27 -11.07 2.56 -32.08
C LEU A 27 -9.62 2.77 -31.62
N LEU A 28 -9.24 3.98 -31.19
CA LEU A 28 -7.86 4.32 -30.88
C LEU A 28 -7.67 4.75 -29.42
N ASN A 29 -6.51 4.41 -28.85
CA ASN A 29 -5.99 4.94 -27.60
C ASN A 29 -5.35 6.33 -27.82
N PRO A 30 -5.15 7.13 -26.77
CA PRO A 30 -4.50 8.46 -26.88
C PRO A 30 -3.13 8.43 -27.59
N ASP A 31 -2.40 7.32 -27.45
CA ASP A 31 -1.11 7.13 -28.10
C ASP A 31 -1.22 6.83 -29.62
N GLY A 32 -2.42 6.55 -30.13
CA GLY A 32 -2.72 6.20 -31.52
C GLY A 32 -2.72 4.69 -31.82
N SER A 33 -2.63 3.84 -30.81
CA SER A 33 -2.76 2.38 -30.97
C SER A 33 -4.22 1.95 -30.99
N THR A 34 -4.54 0.87 -31.72
CA THR A 34 -5.91 0.34 -31.80
C THR A 34 -6.32 -0.35 -30.49
N LYS A 35 -7.54 -0.09 -30.01
CA LYS A 35 -8.10 -0.69 -28.78
C LYS A 35 -8.38 -2.18 -28.93
N HIS A 36 -8.69 -2.65 -30.14
CA HIS A 36 -9.11 -4.02 -30.44
C HIS A 36 -8.04 -4.84 -31.17
N ASP A 37 -6.77 -4.72 -30.78
CA ASP A 37 -5.72 -5.59 -31.31
C ASP A 37 -5.56 -6.84 -30.41
N PRO A 38 -5.97 -8.05 -30.85
CA PRO A 38 -5.89 -9.26 -30.05
C PRO A 38 -4.43 -9.59 -29.67
N THR A 39 -3.47 -9.20 -30.51
CA THR A 39 -2.03 -9.40 -30.28
C THR A 39 -1.44 -8.42 -29.26
N SER A 40 -2.18 -7.38 -28.86
CA SER A 40 -1.71 -6.39 -27.87
C SER A 40 -1.59 -7.00 -26.47
N LYS A 41 -2.53 -7.88 -26.09
CA LYS A 41 -2.49 -8.59 -24.81
C LYS A 41 -1.28 -9.52 -24.73
N GLU A 42 -1.01 -10.28 -25.78
CA GLU A 42 0.16 -11.16 -25.89
C GLU A 42 1.47 -10.37 -25.88
N ARG A 43 1.57 -9.28 -26.66
CA ARG A 43 2.76 -8.41 -26.65
C ARG A 43 2.99 -7.75 -25.29
N ASN A 44 1.93 -7.37 -24.58
CA ASN A 44 2.07 -6.82 -23.23
C ASN A 44 2.48 -7.89 -22.21
N ALA A 45 1.97 -9.12 -22.31
CA ALA A 45 2.42 -10.25 -21.50
C ALA A 45 3.93 -10.52 -21.70
N VAL A 46 4.38 -10.60 -22.96
CA VAL A 46 5.80 -10.77 -23.31
C VAL A 46 6.65 -9.60 -22.80
N ARG A 47 6.14 -8.36 -22.88
CA ARG A 47 6.84 -7.19 -22.33
C ARG A 47 7.00 -7.27 -20.81
N GLU A 48 5.98 -7.72 -20.09
CA GLU A 48 6.05 -7.90 -18.65
C GLU A 48 6.99 -9.05 -18.26
N GLU A 49 7.02 -10.14 -19.02
CA GLU A 49 8.01 -11.21 -18.84
C GLU A 49 9.43 -10.72 -19.08
N LEU A 50 9.67 -9.96 -20.15
CA LEU A 50 10.98 -9.36 -20.43
C LEU A 50 11.42 -8.38 -19.34
N LYS A 51 10.49 -7.59 -18.77
CA LYS A 51 10.78 -6.71 -17.63
C LYS A 51 11.19 -7.51 -16.40
N LYS A 52 10.49 -8.61 -16.08
CA LYS A 52 10.84 -9.51 -14.97
C LYS A 52 12.24 -10.08 -15.15
N HIS A 53 12.56 -10.60 -16.35
CA HIS A 53 13.89 -11.13 -16.64
C HIS A 53 14.99 -10.06 -16.54
N ARG A 54 14.74 -8.84 -17.03
CA ARG A 54 15.69 -7.73 -16.89
C ARG A 54 15.93 -7.35 -15.43
N LEU A 55 14.88 -7.31 -14.61
CA LEU A 55 15.00 -7.06 -13.17
C LEU A 55 15.79 -8.16 -12.46
N GLU A 56 15.53 -9.42 -12.78
CA GLU A 56 16.30 -10.53 -12.20
C GLU A 56 17.77 -10.50 -12.62
N ALA A 57 18.06 -10.21 -13.90
CA ALA A 57 19.42 -10.09 -14.40
C ALA A 57 20.17 -8.94 -13.70
N ALA A 58 19.51 -7.79 -13.54
CA ALA A 58 20.07 -6.66 -12.80
C ALA A 58 20.33 -7.00 -11.33
N LYS A 59 19.39 -7.66 -10.65
CA LYS A 59 19.58 -8.15 -9.26
C LYS A 59 20.77 -9.09 -9.15
N ARG A 60 20.89 -10.07 -10.06
CA ARG A 60 22.04 -10.99 -10.11
C ARG A 60 23.34 -10.24 -10.34
N HIS A 61 23.34 -9.26 -11.26
CA HIS A 61 24.52 -8.43 -11.52
C HIS A 61 24.92 -7.61 -10.29
N PHE A 62 23.97 -6.99 -9.59
CA PHE A 62 24.25 -6.25 -8.36
C PHE A 62 24.76 -7.16 -7.24
N LEU A 63 24.22 -8.36 -7.09
CA LEU A 63 24.71 -9.33 -6.10
C LEU A 63 26.12 -9.82 -6.45
N VAL A 64 26.39 -10.15 -7.71
CA VAL A 64 27.74 -10.53 -8.18
C VAL A 64 28.73 -9.38 -7.96
N GLN A 65 28.32 -8.15 -8.26
CA GLN A 65 29.14 -6.96 -8.04
C GLN A 65 29.38 -6.72 -6.54
N ALA A 66 28.35 -6.86 -5.70
CA ALA A 66 28.46 -6.72 -4.26
C ALA A 66 29.39 -7.79 -3.66
N ILE A 67 29.24 -9.06 -4.05
CA ILE A 67 30.12 -10.15 -3.61
C ILE A 67 31.56 -9.89 -4.08
N SER A 68 31.76 -9.50 -5.35
CA SER A 68 33.09 -9.17 -5.87
C SER A 68 33.73 -7.93 -5.23
N SER A 69 32.92 -7.06 -4.60
CA SER A 69 33.41 -5.88 -3.87
C SER A 69 33.68 -6.15 -2.38
N VAL A 70 33.16 -7.26 -1.84
CA VAL A 70 33.30 -7.65 -0.43
C VAL A 70 34.46 -8.60 -0.22
N ASP A 71 34.90 -9.34 -1.24
CA ASP A 71 36.11 -10.18 -1.18
C ASP A 71 37.39 -9.34 -1.41
N PRO A 72 38.30 -9.18 -0.41
CA PRO A 72 39.58 -8.55 -0.60
C PRO A 72 40.63 -9.63 -0.88
N THR A 73 40.56 -10.30 -2.04
CA THR A 73 41.68 -11.14 -2.52
C THR A 73 41.88 -10.99 -4.02
N PRO A 74 43.14 -11.06 -4.52
CA PRO A 74 43.46 -10.68 -5.89
C PRO A 74 43.00 -11.74 -6.88
N GLN A 75 42.35 -11.25 -7.93
CA GLN A 75 42.02 -11.91 -9.20
C GLN A 75 42.74 -13.22 -9.49
N GLU A 76 42.02 -14.34 -9.36
CA GLU A 76 42.24 -15.52 -10.19
C GLU A 76 41.20 -15.56 -11.32
N THR A 77 41.76 -15.84 -12.50
CA THR A 77 41.19 -15.95 -13.84
C THR A 77 39.84 -16.66 -13.95
N LYS A 78 38.96 -16.17 -14.83
CA LYS A 78 37.96 -17.01 -15.52
C LYS A 78 38.33 -17.22 -17.00
N PRO A 79 38.25 -18.46 -17.51
CA PRO A 79 38.60 -18.81 -18.88
C PRO A 79 37.48 -18.45 -19.87
N ALA A 80 37.87 -17.94 -21.03
CA ALA A 80 36.96 -17.73 -22.16
C ALA A 80 36.63 -19.07 -22.86
N PRO A 81 35.43 -19.20 -23.47
CA PRO A 81 35.03 -20.42 -24.15
C PRO A 81 35.82 -20.63 -25.44
N SER A 82 36.29 -21.85 -25.61
CA SER A 82 37.04 -22.36 -26.74
C SER A 82 36.18 -22.44 -28.00
N LEU A 83 36.48 -21.60 -28.99
CA LEU A 83 36.16 -21.87 -30.38
C LEU A 83 37.41 -22.40 -31.09
N THR A 84 37.32 -23.65 -31.49
CA THR A 84 38.26 -24.39 -32.31
C THR A 84 38.57 -23.67 -33.62
N ARG A 85 39.84 -23.25 -33.81
CA ARG A 85 40.43 -23.25 -35.15
C ARG A 85 41.94 -23.47 -35.12
N ARG A 86 42.29 -24.60 -35.73
CA ARG A 86 43.60 -25.20 -35.99
C ARG A 86 44.50 -24.26 -36.78
N ALA A 87 45.67 -23.92 -36.23
CA ALA A 87 46.86 -23.54 -36.98
C ALA A 87 48.10 -23.99 -36.19
N LYS A 88 48.84 -24.94 -36.76
CA LYS A 88 50.16 -25.36 -36.29
C LYS A 88 51.16 -24.27 -36.68
N THR A 89 51.71 -23.59 -35.69
CA THR A 89 52.99 -22.91 -35.83
C THR A 89 53.73 -23.08 -34.51
N GLN A 90 54.81 -23.86 -34.56
CA GLN A 90 55.76 -23.99 -33.46
C GLN A 90 56.36 -22.61 -33.18
N LEU A 91 55.89 -21.97 -32.13
CA LEU A 91 56.62 -20.93 -31.41
C LEU A 91 56.64 -21.40 -29.96
N GLN A 92 57.79 -21.89 -29.56
CA GLN A 92 58.09 -22.21 -28.17
C GLN A 92 57.73 -20.99 -27.31
N PRO A 93 57.00 -21.14 -26.19
CA PRO A 93 56.96 -20.07 -25.20
C PRO A 93 58.40 -19.84 -24.70
N PRO A 94 58.84 -18.60 -24.47
CA PRO A 94 60.06 -18.40 -23.70
C PRO A 94 59.81 -19.07 -22.35
N ARG A 95 60.58 -20.14 -22.13
CA ARG A 95 60.68 -20.85 -20.86
C ARG A 95 60.85 -19.79 -19.79
N ASN A 96 59.86 -19.64 -18.90
CA ASN A 96 59.99 -18.84 -17.70
C ASN A 96 61.30 -19.25 -17.02
N GLN A 97 62.30 -18.40 -17.09
CA GLN A 97 63.44 -18.46 -16.19
C GLN A 97 62.86 -18.07 -14.83
N VAL A 98 62.31 -19.06 -14.12
CA VAL A 98 62.31 -19.00 -12.67
C VAL A 98 63.78 -19.24 -12.31
N SER A 99 64.59 -18.19 -12.44
CA SER A 99 65.81 -18.11 -11.66
C SER A 99 65.33 -18.14 -10.22
N ASP A 100 65.66 -19.20 -9.48
CA ASP A 100 65.45 -19.25 -8.04
C ASP A 100 65.99 -17.93 -7.46
N LEU A 101 65.09 -17.00 -7.11
CA LEU A 101 65.52 -15.75 -6.49
C LEU A 101 66.23 -16.15 -5.20
N PRO A 102 67.43 -15.62 -4.93
CA PRO A 102 68.10 -15.88 -3.66
C PRO A 102 67.14 -15.59 -2.51
N THR A 103 66.97 -16.54 -1.59
CA THR A 103 66.17 -16.38 -0.36
C THR A 103 66.37 -15.02 0.34
N PRO A 104 67.59 -14.46 0.48
CA PRO A 104 67.76 -13.14 1.11
C PRO A 104 67.14 -11.98 0.31
N LEU A 105 66.96 -12.11 -1.01
CA LEU A 105 66.31 -11.09 -1.85
C LEU A 105 64.79 -11.14 -1.66
N LEU A 106 64.22 -12.33 -1.54
CA LEU A 106 62.79 -12.51 -1.29
C LEU A 106 62.40 -11.92 0.08
N ASP A 107 63.17 -12.21 1.12
CA ASP A 107 62.97 -11.67 2.46
C ASP A 107 63.07 -10.14 2.45
N LEU A 108 63.99 -9.58 1.68
CA LEU A 108 64.11 -8.13 1.53
C LEU A 108 62.92 -7.51 0.79
N LEU A 109 62.41 -8.14 -0.28
CA LEU A 109 61.26 -7.66 -1.05
C LEU A 109 59.97 -7.67 -0.22
N ILE A 110 59.87 -8.56 0.77
CA ILE A 110 58.75 -8.65 1.71
C ILE A 110 58.87 -7.58 2.81
N LEU A 111 60.09 -7.33 3.30
CA LEU A 111 60.34 -6.40 4.40
C LEU A 111 60.45 -4.94 3.96
N LEU A 112 60.78 -4.62 2.71
CA LEU A 112 60.99 -3.25 2.20
C LEU A 112 59.69 -2.41 2.02
N PRO A 113 58.58 -2.95 1.48
CA PRO A 113 57.33 -2.20 1.29
C PRO A 113 56.78 -1.46 2.51
N PRO A 114 56.75 -2.04 3.74
CA PRO A 114 56.26 -1.32 4.91
C PRO A 114 57.16 -0.14 5.33
N PHE A 115 58.44 -0.13 4.96
CA PHE A 115 59.32 1.03 5.17
C PHE A 115 59.15 2.14 4.13
N LEU A 116 58.64 1.80 2.93
CA LEU A 116 58.42 2.75 1.83
C LEU A 116 56.98 3.30 1.79
N SER A 117 56.04 2.68 2.50
CA SER A 117 54.65 3.13 2.58
C SER A 117 54.52 4.39 3.44
N HIS A 118 53.73 5.37 2.97
CA HIS A 118 53.36 6.55 3.75
C HIS A 118 52.02 6.33 4.47
N PRO A 119 51.88 6.71 5.76
CA PRO A 119 52.88 7.29 6.65
C PRO A 119 53.92 6.26 7.15
N PRO A 120 55.18 6.68 7.40
CA PRO A 120 56.23 5.76 7.83
C PRO A 120 55.89 5.11 9.18
N PRO A 121 56.29 3.85 9.41
CA PRO A 121 56.07 3.20 10.69
C PRO A 121 56.81 3.96 11.79
N THR A 122 56.11 4.25 12.88
CA THR A 122 56.64 4.92 14.08
C THR A 122 57.57 3.98 14.86
N LEU A 123 58.76 3.73 14.31
CA LEU A 123 59.81 2.92 14.95
C LEU A 123 60.76 3.82 15.74
N THR A 124 61.17 3.38 16.92
CA THR A 124 62.16 4.08 17.76
C THR A 124 63.53 4.06 17.08
N PRO A 125 64.35 5.13 17.18
CA PRO A 125 65.60 5.27 16.44
C PRO A 125 66.67 4.22 16.79
N SER A 126 66.58 3.63 17.98
CA SER A 126 67.41 2.49 18.40
C SER A 126 66.99 1.19 17.70
N SER A 127 65.69 0.97 17.50
CA SER A 127 65.17 -0.22 16.81
C SER A 127 65.44 -0.17 15.30
N THR A 128 65.39 1.03 14.69
CA THR A 128 65.74 1.20 13.28
C THR A 128 67.23 0.91 13.04
N ALA A 129 68.11 1.36 13.94
CA ALA A 129 69.53 1.06 13.87
C ALA A 129 69.83 -0.45 14.01
N LEU A 130 69.12 -1.16 14.88
CA LEU A 130 69.26 -2.62 15.03
C LEU A 130 68.77 -3.38 13.80
N LEU A 131 67.65 -2.97 13.20
CA LEU A 131 67.10 -3.60 11.99
C LEU A 131 68.00 -3.39 10.76
N LEU A 132 68.57 -2.18 10.59
CA LEU A 132 69.47 -1.87 9.48
C LEU A 132 70.84 -2.56 9.60
N ASN A 133 71.27 -2.89 10.83
CA ASN A 133 72.52 -3.63 11.08
C ASN A 133 72.35 -5.16 11.01
N SER A 134 71.13 -5.66 10.81
CA SER A 134 70.84 -7.10 10.69
C SER A 134 70.63 -7.52 9.23
N PRO A 135 71.02 -8.75 8.83
CA PRO A 135 70.67 -9.28 7.52
C PRO A 135 69.14 -9.43 7.42
N PRO A 136 68.49 -9.12 6.29
CA PRO A 136 69.06 -8.89 4.95
C PRO A 136 69.47 -7.44 4.62
N PHE A 137 69.33 -6.47 5.55
CA PHE A 137 69.63 -5.06 5.29
C PHE A 137 71.13 -4.73 5.35
N SER A 138 71.91 -5.44 6.16
CA SER A 138 73.38 -5.35 6.16
C SER A 138 74.00 -5.69 4.81
N ASP A 139 73.38 -6.64 4.10
CA ASP A 139 73.85 -7.20 2.84
C ASP A 139 73.19 -6.51 1.62
N PHE A 140 72.34 -5.50 1.87
CA PHE A 140 71.67 -4.70 0.86
C PHE A 140 72.59 -4.18 -0.27
N PRO A 141 73.80 -3.63 -0.02
CA PRO A 141 74.66 -3.16 -1.11
C PRO A 141 75.10 -4.30 -2.05
N SER A 142 75.19 -5.54 -1.56
CA SER A 142 75.51 -6.71 -2.38
C SER A 142 74.31 -7.21 -3.20
N LEU A 143 73.09 -7.01 -2.70
CA LEU A 143 71.83 -7.39 -3.36
C LEU A 143 71.29 -6.30 -4.30
N LEU A 144 71.74 -5.05 -4.14
CA LEU A 144 71.36 -3.88 -4.96
C LEU A 144 71.49 -4.12 -6.48
N PRO A 145 72.60 -4.66 -7.03
CA PRO A 145 72.70 -4.90 -8.48
C PRO A 145 71.65 -5.91 -8.98
N GLN A 146 71.27 -6.90 -8.17
CA GLN A 146 70.23 -7.85 -8.54
C GLN A 146 68.84 -7.18 -8.47
N LEU A 147 68.58 -6.43 -7.40
CA LEU A 147 67.34 -5.66 -7.25
C LEU A 147 67.17 -4.62 -8.34
N SER A 148 68.22 -3.92 -8.76
CA SER A 148 68.13 -2.89 -9.81
C SER A 148 67.78 -3.51 -11.16
N THR A 149 68.31 -4.70 -11.48
CA THR A 149 67.92 -5.43 -12.70
C THR A 149 66.47 -5.90 -12.64
N LEU A 150 66.00 -6.39 -11.49
CA LEU A 150 64.60 -6.78 -11.29
C LEU A 150 63.64 -5.58 -11.34
N LEU A 151 64.00 -4.46 -10.72
CA LEU A 151 63.19 -3.25 -10.75
C LEU A 151 63.15 -2.65 -12.16
N SER A 152 64.28 -2.60 -12.87
CA SER A 152 64.34 -2.09 -14.23
C SER A 152 63.48 -2.94 -15.19
N THR A 153 63.57 -4.26 -15.10
CA THR A 153 62.75 -5.18 -15.91
C THR A 153 61.26 -5.06 -15.58
N ASN A 154 60.90 -5.00 -14.29
CA ASN A 154 59.53 -4.78 -13.86
C ASN A 154 59.00 -3.42 -14.32
N PHE A 155 59.72 -2.32 -14.08
CA PHE A 155 59.30 -0.98 -14.53
C PHE A 155 59.17 -0.89 -16.05
N HIS A 156 60.06 -1.52 -16.80
CA HIS A 156 59.94 -1.61 -18.25
C HIS A 156 58.67 -2.38 -18.65
N SER A 157 58.38 -3.51 -18.02
CA SER A 157 57.17 -4.28 -18.29
C SER A 157 55.89 -3.47 -17.97
N PHE A 158 55.86 -2.78 -16.83
CA PHE A 158 54.74 -1.92 -16.44
C PHE A 158 54.55 -0.77 -17.42
N ALA A 159 55.63 -0.11 -17.85
CA ALA A 159 55.58 0.95 -18.84
C ALA A 159 55.02 0.44 -20.19
N VAL A 160 55.42 -0.75 -20.64
CA VAL A 160 54.89 -1.38 -21.86
C VAL A 160 53.42 -1.74 -21.71
N HIS A 161 53.01 -2.27 -20.56
CA HIS A 161 51.60 -2.57 -20.28
C HIS A 161 50.74 -1.31 -20.26
N LEU A 162 51.18 -0.26 -19.56
CA LEU A 162 50.48 1.03 -19.53
C LEU A 162 50.40 1.67 -20.92
N ALA A 163 51.48 1.60 -21.70
CA ALA A 163 51.49 2.10 -23.08
C ALA A 163 50.52 1.34 -23.99
N ARG A 164 50.36 0.03 -23.78
CA ARG A 164 49.36 -0.80 -24.49
C ARG A 164 47.92 -0.48 -24.07
N VAL A 165 47.69 -0.20 -22.78
CA VAL A 165 46.37 0.21 -22.27
C VAL A 165 45.98 1.60 -22.79
N ALA A 166 46.94 2.54 -22.81
CA ALA A 166 46.73 3.88 -23.36
C ALA A 166 46.49 3.86 -24.87
N ASN A 167 47.17 2.96 -25.59
CA ASN A 167 47.07 2.84 -27.04
C ASN A 167 46.67 1.41 -27.46
N PRO A 168 45.40 1.02 -27.28
CA PRO A 168 44.96 -0.36 -27.56
C PRO A 168 44.98 -0.71 -29.05
N ALA A 169 44.99 0.29 -29.94
CA ALA A 169 45.01 0.11 -31.39
C ALA A 169 46.42 0.07 -32.00
N THR A 170 47.48 0.33 -31.22
CA THR A 170 48.84 0.32 -31.76
C THR A 170 49.42 -1.09 -31.78
N ASN A 171 50.15 -1.40 -32.86
CA ASN A 171 50.85 -2.67 -32.98
C ASN A 171 51.85 -2.85 -31.83
N PRO A 172 51.97 -4.06 -31.26
CA PRO A 172 52.78 -4.31 -30.06
C PRO A 172 54.27 -4.00 -30.26
N SER A 173 54.76 -4.06 -31.50
CA SER A 173 56.13 -3.71 -31.88
C SER A 173 56.46 -2.23 -31.76
N PHE A 174 55.46 -1.34 -31.82
CA PHE A 174 55.65 0.12 -31.76
C PHE A 174 55.30 0.73 -30.39
N VAL A 175 54.79 -0.08 -29.46
CA VAL A 175 54.37 0.37 -28.11
C VAL A 175 55.54 1.03 -27.35
N HIS A 176 56.76 0.52 -27.52
CA HIS A 176 57.96 1.07 -26.86
C HIS A 176 58.26 2.53 -27.24
N ARG A 177 57.84 2.99 -28.44
CA ARG A 177 58.04 4.38 -28.88
C ARG A 177 57.13 5.37 -28.14
N THR A 178 56.05 4.88 -27.53
CA THR A 178 55.06 5.70 -26.82
C THR A 178 55.32 5.83 -25.32
N ILE A 179 56.31 5.09 -24.79
CA ILE A 179 56.69 5.13 -23.37
C ILE A 179 57.15 6.54 -22.94
N PRO A 180 57.99 7.27 -23.70
CA PRO A 180 58.44 8.60 -23.28
C PRO A 180 57.32 9.65 -23.22
N SER A 181 56.28 9.51 -24.06
CA SER A 181 55.12 10.43 -24.10
C SER A 181 54.02 10.08 -23.10
N LEU A 182 54.16 8.97 -22.37
CA LEU A 182 53.14 8.45 -21.45
C LEU A 182 52.86 9.42 -20.28
N PRO A 183 53.86 10.08 -19.65
CA PRO A 183 53.61 11.04 -18.58
C PRO A 183 52.75 12.24 -19.04
N ASP A 184 53.04 12.81 -20.22
CA ASP A 184 52.27 13.93 -20.79
C ASP A 184 50.84 13.50 -21.13
N TYR A 185 50.67 12.28 -21.64
CA TYR A 185 49.36 11.70 -21.88
C TYR A 185 48.57 11.51 -20.57
N LEU A 186 49.22 11.05 -19.50
CA LEU A 186 48.56 10.86 -18.21
C LEU A 186 48.16 12.20 -17.58
N THR A 187 49.02 13.23 -17.61
CA THR A 187 48.68 14.54 -17.04
C THR A 187 47.56 15.22 -17.80
N THR A 188 47.56 15.11 -19.14
CA THR A 188 46.45 15.62 -19.96
C THR A 188 45.16 14.83 -19.72
N LEU A 189 45.24 13.51 -19.55
CA LEU A 189 44.09 12.67 -19.27
C LEU A 189 43.50 12.95 -17.88
N THR A 190 44.33 13.08 -16.84
CA THR A 190 43.85 13.43 -15.49
C THR A 190 43.22 14.83 -15.46
N ALA A 191 43.84 15.81 -16.12
CA ALA A 191 43.26 17.14 -16.29
C ALA A 191 41.94 17.11 -17.09
N SER A 192 41.83 16.25 -18.10
CA SER A 192 40.59 16.10 -18.87
C SER A 192 39.47 15.46 -18.04
N ILE A 193 39.80 14.49 -17.18
CA ILE A 193 38.85 13.84 -16.28
C ILE A 193 38.36 14.83 -15.23
N SER A 194 39.24 15.58 -14.59
CA SER A 194 38.85 16.60 -13.61
C SER A 194 37.97 17.68 -14.25
N ASN A 195 38.34 18.18 -15.43
CA ASN A 195 37.54 19.17 -16.16
C ASN A 195 36.16 18.62 -16.56
N ARG A 196 36.08 17.35 -16.98
CA ARG A 196 34.79 16.70 -17.28
C ARG A 196 33.95 16.52 -16.04
N GLN A 197 34.54 16.11 -14.92
CA GLN A 197 33.85 16.01 -13.64
C GLN A 197 33.27 17.37 -13.23
N ASP A 198 34.07 18.43 -13.32
CA ASP A 198 33.62 19.80 -13.01
C ASP A 198 32.53 20.30 -13.97
N SER A 199 32.63 19.98 -15.26
CA SER A 199 31.58 20.34 -16.22
C SER A 199 30.26 19.61 -15.93
N LEU A 200 30.34 18.33 -15.53
CA LEU A 200 29.20 17.51 -15.22
C LEU A 200 28.54 17.97 -13.92
N THR A 201 29.31 18.27 -12.87
CA THR A 201 28.76 18.81 -11.62
C THR A 201 28.06 20.15 -11.86
N ARG A 202 28.66 21.06 -12.63
CA ARG A 202 28.03 22.34 -13.02
C ARG A 202 26.73 22.12 -13.80
N SER A 203 26.71 21.21 -14.77
CA SER A 203 25.50 20.90 -15.54
C SER A 203 24.38 20.33 -14.66
N ARG A 204 24.72 19.48 -13.68
CA ARG A 204 23.76 18.93 -12.72
C ARG A 204 23.19 20.01 -11.80
N LEU A 205 24.04 20.93 -11.32
CA LEU A 205 23.58 22.06 -10.52
C LEU A 205 22.66 22.98 -11.32
N ALA A 206 22.99 23.29 -12.57
CA ALA A 206 22.14 24.09 -13.45
C ALA A 206 20.79 23.41 -13.77
N ALA A 207 20.78 22.08 -13.94
CA ALA A 207 19.55 21.32 -14.10
C ALA A 207 18.71 21.28 -12.83
N ALA A 208 19.34 21.16 -11.66
CA ALA A 208 18.63 21.19 -10.38
C ALA A 208 17.97 22.55 -10.12
N THR A 209 18.66 23.66 -10.44
CA THR A 209 18.10 25.01 -10.28
C THR A 209 16.98 25.29 -11.29
N SER A 210 17.08 24.81 -12.53
CA SER A 210 15.99 24.96 -13.49
C SER A 210 14.76 24.16 -13.09
N LEU A 211 14.92 22.94 -12.57
CA LEU A 211 13.83 22.13 -12.03
C LEU A 211 13.19 22.77 -10.79
N SER A 212 13.97 23.32 -9.87
CA SER A 212 13.41 24.03 -8.71
C SER A 212 12.60 25.24 -9.11
N ASN A 213 13.07 26.00 -10.11
CA ASN A 213 12.34 27.15 -10.64
C ASN A 213 11.04 26.72 -11.32
N LEU A 214 11.07 25.67 -12.13
CA LEU A 214 9.87 25.10 -12.75
C LEU A 214 8.85 24.69 -11.68
N LEU A 215 9.26 23.94 -10.67
CA LEU A 215 8.36 23.53 -9.57
C LEU A 215 7.77 24.74 -8.84
N HIS A 216 8.56 25.80 -8.65
CA HIS A 216 8.07 27.04 -8.06
C HIS A 216 7.00 27.71 -8.92
N TYR A 217 7.22 27.82 -10.24
CA TYR A 217 6.21 28.37 -11.15
C TYR A 217 4.93 27.52 -11.21
N HIS A 218 5.05 26.19 -11.18
CA HIS A 218 3.89 25.31 -11.11
C HIS A 218 3.11 25.48 -9.79
N ALA A 219 3.80 25.58 -8.66
CA ALA A 219 3.16 25.83 -7.37
C ALA A 219 2.41 27.18 -7.36
N GLN A 220 3.03 28.22 -7.92
CA GLN A 220 2.38 29.53 -8.09
C GLN A 220 1.14 29.45 -8.99
N ALA A 221 1.24 28.78 -10.15
CA ALA A 221 0.12 28.61 -11.07
C ALA A 221 -1.05 27.86 -10.41
N LEU A 222 -0.76 26.78 -9.67
CA LEU A 222 -1.78 26.04 -8.92
C LEU A 222 -2.41 26.90 -7.82
N ALA A 223 -1.64 27.70 -7.09
CA ALA A 223 -2.17 28.61 -6.09
C ALA A 223 -3.09 29.68 -6.70
N LEU A 224 -2.74 30.22 -7.87
CA LEU A 224 -3.60 31.16 -8.60
C LEU A 224 -4.89 30.50 -9.09
N LEU A 225 -4.80 29.26 -9.60
CA LEU A 225 -5.99 28.49 -10.00
C LEU A 225 -6.90 28.21 -8.80
N LEU A 226 -6.34 27.75 -7.68
CA LEU A 226 -7.09 27.54 -6.44
C LEU A 226 -7.76 28.82 -5.97
N ARG A 227 -7.04 29.95 -5.94
CA ARG A 227 -7.62 31.25 -5.58
C ARG A 227 -8.74 31.66 -6.53
N SER A 228 -8.62 31.37 -7.83
CA SER A 228 -9.68 31.64 -8.81
C SER A 228 -10.92 30.75 -8.60
N LEU A 229 -10.71 29.48 -8.20
CA LEU A 229 -11.79 28.56 -7.86
C LEU A 229 -12.47 28.97 -6.56
N GLU A 230 -11.70 29.35 -5.53
CA GLU A 230 -12.21 29.88 -4.28
C GLU A 230 -12.98 31.19 -4.50
N ALA A 231 -12.51 32.08 -5.37
CA ALA A 231 -13.24 33.31 -5.70
C ALA A 231 -14.59 33.04 -6.37
N LYS A 232 -14.69 32.00 -7.21
CA LYS A 232 -15.94 31.63 -7.90
C LYS A 232 -16.90 30.83 -7.01
N HIS A 233 -16.38 29.82 -6.31
CA HIS A 233 -17.21 28.85 -5.60
C HIS A 233 -17.29 29.11 -4.10
N GLY A 234 -16.33 29.83 -3.52
CA GLY A 234 -16.30 30.15 -2.08
C GLY A 234 -17.50 30.99 -1.63
N PRO A 235 -17.85 32.11 -2.29
CA PRO A 235 -19.04 32.88 -1.93
C PRO A 235 -20.34 32.07 -2.07
N ILE A 236 -20.44 31.25 -3.13
CA ILE A 236 -21.62 30.40 -3.36
C ILE A 236 -21.75 29.36 -2.25
N ALA A 237 -20.68 28.63 -1.92
CA ALA A 237 -20.68 27.65 -0.84
C ALA A 237 -21.07 28.27 0.51
N ARG A 238 -20.43 29.39 0.89
CA ARG A 238 -20.77 30.11 2.13
C ARG A 238 -22.22 30.61 2.11
N SER A 239 -22.72 31.12 0.99
CA SER A 239 -24.11 31.58 0.88
C SER A 239 -25.13 30.44 1.02
N LEU A 240 -24.81 29.25 0.50
CA LEU A 240 -25.65 28.07 0.64
C LEU A 240 -25.63 27.53 2.07
N GLU A 241 -24.47 27.55 2.73
CA GLU A 241 -24.35 27.23 4.16
C GLU A 241 -25.19 28.20 5.00
N PHE A 242 -25.08 29.51 4.79
CA PHE A 242 -25.90 30.49 5.50
C PHE A 242 -27.39 30.28 5.26
N ARG A 243 -27.82 30.04 4.01
CA ARG A 243 -29.23 29.74 3.69
C ARG A 243 -29.70 28.44 4.35
N ALA A 244 -28.88 27.40 4.37
CA ALA A 244 -29.22 26.15 5.05
C ALA A 244 -29.38 26.38 6.56
N THR A 245 -28.50 27.17 7.17
CA THR A 245 -28.62 27.53 8.59
C THR A 245 -29.85 28.39 8.88
N GLU A 246 -30.20 29.31 8.00
CA GLU A 246 -31.40 30.15 8.12
C GLU A 246 -32.68 29.30 8.02
N VAL A 247 -32.74 28.39 7.05
CA VAL A 247 -33.87 27.45 6.90
C VAL A 247 -33.97 26.51 8.11
N ALA A 248 -32.84 26.03 8.65
CA ALA A 248 -32.85 25.20 9.84
C ALA A 248 -33.37 25.96 11.07
N LEU A 249 -32.95 27.22 11.26
CA LEU A 249 -33.42 28.06 12.37
C LEU A 249 -34.89 28.43 12.22
N THR A 250 -35.35 28.73 11.00
CA THR A 250 -36.78 28.99 10.76
C THR A 250 -37.62 27.74 11.02
N ALA A 251 -37.16 26.54 10.60
CA ALA A 251 -37.83 25.28 10.90
C ALA A 251 -37.93 25.01 12.42
N GLN A 252 -36.84 25.22 13.17
CA GLN A 252 -36.85 25.09 14.63
C GLN A 252 -37.82 26.07 15.29
N ARG A 253 -37.85 27.33 14.81
CA ARG A 253 -38.81 28.33 15.30
C ARG A 253 -40.24 27.91 15.01
N GLN A 254 -40.52 27.42 13.81
CA GLN A 254 -41.85 26.94 13.42
C GLN A 254 -42.27 25.71 14.24
N GLU A 255 -41.34 24.81 14.58
CA GLU A 255 -41.62 23.69 15.47
C GLU A 255 -42.06 24.17 16.85
N ILE A 256 -41.34 25.14 17.44
CA ILE A 256 -41.71 25.72 18.74
C ILE A 256 -43.04 26.46 18.66
N GLU A 257 -43.28 27.24 17.60
CA GLU A 257 -44.57 27.93 17.36
C GLU A 257 -45.72 26.93 17.20
N ALA A 258 -45.52 25.81 16.49
CA ALA A 258 -46.51 24.76 16.38
C ALA A 258 -46.76 24.06 17.72
N GLN A 259 -45.71 23.81 18.52
CA GLN A 259 -45.86 23.25 19.86
C GLN A 259 -46.66 24.18 20.77
N THR A 260 -46.37 25.48 20.78
CA THR A 260 -47.13 26.45 21.59
C THR A 260 -48.57 26.53 21.14
N ALA A 261 -48.85 26.57 19.82
CA ALA A 261 -50.20 26.53 19.27
C ALA A 261 -50.96 25.24 19.66
N LEU A 262 -50.28 24.09 19.69
CA LEU A 262 -50.90 22.85 20.20
C LEU A 262 -51.26 22.95 21.68
N TRP A 263 -50.38 23.54 22.51
CA TRP A 263 -50.66 23.76 23.92
C TRP A 263 -51.83 24.73 24.15
N THR A 264 -51.95 25.80 23.34
CA THR A 264 -53.07 26.73 23.44
C THR A 264 -54.38 26.05 23.05
N VAL A 265 -54.42 25.33 21.93
CA VAL A 265 -55.63 24.59 21.49
C VAL A 265 -56.02 23.51 22.51
N ARG A 266 -55.05 22.79 23.09
CA ARG A 266 -55.32 21.81 24.15
C ARG A 266 -55.92 22.48 25.40
N ARG A 267 -55.40 23.64 25.78
CA ARG A 267 -55.92 24.41 26.92
C ARG A 267 -57.35 24.91 26.67
N GLU A 268 -57.67 25.30 25.44
CA GLU A 268 -59.02 25.73 25.05
C GLU A 268 -60.00 24.55 24.99
N THR A 269 -59.60 23.43 24.37
CA THR A 269 -60.45 22.23 24.23
C THR A 269 -60.67 21.48 25.54
N TYR A 270 -59.63 21.34 26.36
CA TYR A 270 -59.71 20.78 27.71
C TYR A 270 -59.81 21.91 28.73
N SER A 271 -60.89 22.70 28.63
CA SER A 271 -61.20 23.68 29.64
C SER A 271 -61.39 22.98 31.01
N PRO A 272 -61.08 23.65 32.13
CA PRO A 272 -61.22 23.05 33.46
C PRO A 272 -62.65 22.59 33.74
N GLU A 273 -63.64 23.24 33.10
CA GLU A 273 -65.05 22.85 33.15
C GLU A 273 -65.30 21.53 32.41
N VAL A 274 -64.74 21.34 31.21
CA VAL A 274 -64.84 20.10 30.45
C VAL A 274 -64.15 18.94 31.19
N VAL A 275 -62.98 19.18 31.80
CA VAL A 275 -62.29 18.17 32.61
C VAL A 275 -63.12 17.78 33.84
N ARG A 276 -63.73 18.76 34.52
CA ARG A 276 -64.67 18.49 35.63
C ARG A 276 -65.90 17.71 35.16
N ALA A 277 -66.49 18.08 34.03
CA ALA A 277 -67.64 17.40 33.45
C ALA A 277 -67.31 15.95 33.05
N LEU A 278 -66.14 15.70 32.45
CA LEU A 278 -65.64 14.36 32.15
C LEU A 278 -65.42 13.54 33.42
N GLY A 279 -64.85 14.14 34.47
CA GLY A 279 -64.72 13.50 35.79
C GLY A 279 -66.07 13.07 36.36
N ASN A 280 -67.03 13.99 36.38
CA ASN A 280 -68.40 13.72 36.83
C ASN A 280 -69.07 12.62 35.99
N TYR A 281 -68.84 12.60 34.68
CA TYR A 281 -69.37 11.57 33.79
C TYR A 281 -68.75 10.19 34.08
N VAL A 282 -67.44 10.13 34.35
CA VAL A 282 -66.76 8.88 34.75
C VAL A 282 -67.32 8.36 36.08
N ASP A 283 -67.53 9.23 37.06
CA ASP A 283 -68.11 8.84 38.35
C ASP A 283 -69.56 8.39 38.18
N HIS A 284 -70.36 9.08 37.37
CA HIS A 284 -71.70 8.63 36.99
C HIS A 284 -71.69 7.25 36.30
N LEU A 285 -70.73 6.98 35.39
CA LEU A 285 -70.58 5.67 34.76
C LEU A 285 -70.18 4.58 35.75
N ARG A 286 -69.34 4.90 36.76
CA ARG A 286 -68.99 3.98 37.84
C ARG A 286 -70.20 3.65 38.70
N ASP A 287 -70.96 4.66 39.09
CA ASP A 287 -72.19 4.50 39.86
C ASP A 287 -73.23 3.71 39.08
N ALA A 288 -73.44 4.03 37.80
CA ALA A 288 -74.34 3.29 36.93
C ALA A 288 -73.91 1.82 36.79
N LYS A 289 -72.61 1.54 36.66
CA LYS A 289 -72.08 0.17 36.63
C LYS A 289 -72.29 -0.54 37.98
N ALA A 290 -72.09 0.14 39.10
CA ALA A 290 -72.33 -0.42 40.43
C ALA A 290 -73.82 -0.76 40.61
N ARG A 291 -74.73 0.17 40.26
CA ARG A 291 -76.18 -0.03 40.29
C ARG A 291 -76.64 -1.17 39.38
N LEU A 292 -76.11 -1.26 38.15
CA LEU A 292 -76.39 -2.39 37.27
C LEU A 292 -75.86 -3.71 37.84
N GLY A 293 -74.67 -3.69 38.46
CA GLY A 293 -74.13 -4.84 39.16
C GLY A 293 -75.00 -5.29 40.33
N GLU A 294 -75.50 -4.34 41.13
CA GLU A 294 -76.45 -4.59 42.21
C GLU A 294 -77.78 -5.11 41.69
N ALA A 295 -78.37 -4.48 40.66
CA ALA A 295 -79.60 -4.94 40.02
C ALA A 295 -79.46 -6.35 39.43
N VAL A 296 -78.29 -6.68 38.86
CA VAL A 296 -78.00 -8.04 38.41
C VAL A 296 -77.92 -9.00 39.60
N ARG A 297 -77.33 -8.61 40.73
CA ARG A 297 -77.31 -9.45 41.94
C ARG A 297 -78.70 -9.63 42.55
N THR A 298 -79.52 -8.59 42.63
CA THR A 298 -80.89 -8.68 43.15
C THR A 298 -81.76 -9.52 42.24
N LEU A 299 -81.74 -9.30 40.93
CA LEU A 299 -82.47 -10.13 39.96
C LEU A 299 -82.02 -11.59 40.03
N LYS A 300 -80.70 -11.85 40.14
CA LYS A 300 -80.20 -13.22 40.37
C LYS A 300 -80.74 -13.83 41.67
N GLY A 301 -80.75 -13.08 42.77
CA GLY A 301 -81.33 -13.51 44.04
C GLY A 301 -82.85 -13.75 43.96
N GLU A 302 -83.59 -12.92 43.22
CA GLU A 302 -85.01 -13.14 42.94
C GLU A 302 -85.22 -14.40 42.10
N LEU A 303 -84.44 -14.60 41.03
CA LEU A 303 -84.44 -15.82 40.21
C LEU A 303 -84.10 -17.07 41.05
N GLU A 304 -83.18 -16.97 42.00
CA GLU A 304 -82.88 -18.02 42.99
C GLU A 304 -84.08 -18.28 43.92
N GLY A 305 -84.75 -17.23 44.41
CA GLY A 305 -85.98 -17.31 45.20
C GLY A 305 -87.16 -17.94 44.46
N TYR A 306 -87.29 -17.66 43.16
CA TYR A 306 -88.24 -18.34 42.25
C TYR A 306 -87.81 -19.76 41.87
N GLY A 307 -86.68 -20.26 42.39
CA GLY A 307 -86.20 -21.62 42.13
C GLY A 307 -85.73 -21.85 40.69
N VAL A 308 -85.34 -20.78 39.99
CA VAL A 308 -84.81 -20.80 38.62
C VAL A 308 -83.29 -20.56 38.59
N GLY A 309 -82.68 -20.12 39.70
CA GLY A 309 -81.25 -19.77 39.75
C GLY A 309 -80.32 -20.69 40.56
N GLY A 310 -80.84 -21.55 41.45
CA GLY A 310 -80.00 -22.38 42.33
C GLY A 310 -80.37 -23.85 42.29
N ASP A 311 -79.36 -24.72 42.12
CA ASP A 311 -79.38 -26.20 42.17
C ASP A 311 -80.77 -26.85 42.07
N ARG A 312 -81.45 -26.57 40.95
CA ARG A 312 -82.69 -27.27 40.57
C ARG A 312 -82.47 -28.79 40.58
N GLU A 313 -81.27 -29.20 40.21
CA GLU A 313 -80.84 -30.59 40.18
C GLU A 313 -80.75 -31.21 41.57
N GLY A 314 -80.27 -30.48 42.58
CA GLY A 314 -80.20 -30.93 43.97
C GLY A 314 -81.59 -31.16 44.59
N ARG A 315 -82.50 -30.18 44.44
CA ARG A 315 -83.88 -30.32 44.95
C ARG A 315 -84.69 -31.36 44.19
N MET A 316 -84.48 -31.51 42.88
CA MET A 316 -85.15 -32.53 42.08
C MET A 316 -84.65 -33.96 42.43
N ARG A 317 -83.38 -34.13 42.82
CA ARG A 317 -82.85 -35.40 43.34
C ARG A 317 -83.42 -35.76 44.70
N GLU A 318 -83.60 -34.80 45.61
CA GLU A 318 -84.26 -35.06 46.90
C GLU A 318 -85.74 -35.42 46.73
N MET A 319 -86.48 -34.68 45.88
CA MET A 319 -87.87 -35.02 45.54
C MET A 319 -87.99 -36.41 44.89
N ALA A 320 -87.05 -36.79 44.03
CA ALA A 320 -87.01 -38.13 43.44
C ALA A 320 -86.72 -39.22 44.48
N ARG A 321 -85.88 -38.94 45.48
CA ARG A 321 -85.59 -39.85 46.59
C ARG A 321 -86.82 -40.07 47.47
N VAL A 322 -87.49 -38.98 47.88
CA VAL A 322 -88.73 -39.04 48.65
C VAL A 322 -89.84 -39.76 47.89
N LYS A 323 -90.00 -39.52 46.58
CA LYS A 323 -90.96 -40.26 45.74
C LYS A 323 -90.66 -41.76 45.69
N ARG A 324 -89.38 -42.14 45.67
CA ARG A 324 -88.95 -43.54 45.67
C ARG A 324 -89.22 -44.23 47.01
N GLU A 325 -89.06 -43.51 48.11
CA GLU A 325 -89.38 -43.98 49.46
C GLU A 325 -90.90 -44.11 49.65
N MET A 326 -91.69 -43.13 49.22
CA MET A 326 -93.16 -43.19 49.18
C MET A 326 -93.67 -44.34 48.30
N GLY A 327 -93.05 -44.58 47.13
CA GLY A 327 -93.39 -45.70 46.28
C GLY A 327 -93.14 -47.06 46.93
N LYS A 328 -92.07 -47.21 47.72
CA LYS A 328 -91.82 -48.43 48.50
C LYS A 328 -92.86 -48.64 49.59
N GLN A 329 -93.24 -47.58 50.30
CA GLN A 329 -94.30 -47.66 51.32
C GLN A 329 -95.66 -48.02 50.72
N VAL A 330 -95.98 -47.52 49.52
CA VAL A 330 -97.22 -47.89 48.82
C VAL A 330 -97.19 -49.34 48.34
N GLU A 331 -96.06 -49.84 47.85
CA GLU A 331 -95.92 -51.26 47.49
C GLU A 331 -95.94 -52.17 48.73
N GLU A 332 -95.34 -51.79 49.86
CA GLU A 332 -95.49 -52.52 51.13
C GLU A 332 -96.96 -52.59 51.57
N VAL A 333 -97.69 -51.48 51.55
CA VAL A 333 -99.13 -51.45 51.88
C VAL A 333 -99.94 -52.28 50.87
N ARG A 334 -99.53 -52.31 49.60
CA ARG A 334 -100.17 -53.13 48.57
C ARG A 334 -99.90 -54.61 48.77
N GLU A 335 -98.66 -55.00 49.08
CA GLU A 335 -98.29 -56.38 49.41
C GLU A 335 -99.00 -56.87 50.68
N ASP A 336 -99.17 -55.99 51.69
CA ASP A 336 -99.94 -56.29 52.90
C ASP A 336 -101.44 -56.48 52.60
N MET A 337 -102.01 -55.67 51.70
CA MET A 337 -103.40 -55.83 51.22
C MET A 337 -103.56 -57.12 50.38
N GLU A 338 -102.58 -57.48 49.55
CA GLU A 338 -102.59 -58.72 48.77
C GLU A 338 -102.41 -59.97 49.66
N ARG A 339 -101.68 -59.86 50.78
CA ARG A 339 -101.61 -60.91 51.83
C ARG A 339 -102.93 -61.09 52.57
N LEU A 340 -103.68 -60.01 52.82
CA LEU A 340 -105.01 -60.08 53.44
C LEU A 340 -106.11 -60.58 52.46
N GLY A 341 -105.81 -60.68 51.16
CA GLY A 341 -106.71 -61.22 50.13
C GLY A 341 -106.59 -62.73 49.86
N ARG A 342 -105.66 -63.44 50.52
CA ARG A 342 -105.54 -64.91 50.49
C ARG A 342 -105.64 -65.49 51.91
N ALA A 343 -106.83 -65.43 52.50
CA ALA A 343 -107.25 -66.20 53.66
C ALA A 343 -108.74 -66.51 53.55
#